data_AF-A0A0F2PAL7-F1
#
_entry.id   AF-A0A0F2PAL7-F1
#
_cell.length_a   1.000
_cell.length_b   1.000
_cell.length_c   1.000
_cell.angle_alpha   90.00
_cell.angle_beta   90.00
_cell.angle_gamma   90.00
#
_symmetry.space_group_name_H-M   'P 1'
#
loop_
_entity.id
_entity.type
_entity.pdbx_description
1 polymer ?
#
loop_
_entity_poly.entity_id
_entity_poly.type
_entity_poly.pdbx_seq_one_letter_code
_entity_poly.pdbx_strand_id
1 'polypeptide(L)'
;MTTPPDAELPLHVIRHDSDNPKVARRRFRFHKCYLLVFLIPVFMFSGGVIGMYYQPTALQKFYALTGLQPGGGAAKPIALPPDMEMPKEMAATMQVSDVVGLARLMPRGDVSIVAPPFGAGDARIAEVLVSIGDRVEKGAVVARLDNRGQLEGAVLQAEANVAVREAALVQTTESV
;
A
#
# COMPACT_ATOMS: atom_id res chain seq x y z
N MET A 1 97.45 -46.98 16.41
CA MET A 1 97.76 -48.07 17.36
C MET A 1 98.00 -47.43 18.71
N THR A 2 97.13 -47.71 19.69
CA THR A 2 97.37 -47.91 21.14
C THR A 2 96.03 -47.75 21.86
N THR A 3 95.55 -48.88 22.37
CA THR A 3 94.36 -49.10 23.22
C THR A 3 94.55 -48.51 24.65
N PRO A 4 93.49 -48.48 25.49
CA PRO A 4 93.29 -47.54 26.60
C PRO A 4 93.83 -48.09 27.93
N PRO A 5 93.57 -47.39 29.05
CA PRO A 5 92.97 -48.08 30.18
C PRO A 5 91.83 -47.29 30.82
N ASP A 6 90.71 -47.98 31.04
CA ASP A 6 89.59 -47.57 31.87
C ASP A 6 90.05 -47.42 33.32
N ALA A 7 89.89 -46.23 33.88
CA ALA A 7 90.01 -45.96 35.31
C ALA A 7 88.64 -45.54 35.84
N GLU A 8 88.21 -46.26 36.87
CA GLU A 8 86.95 -46.17 37.59
C GLU A 8 86.59 -44.74 37.99
N LEU A 9 85.54 -44.19 37.36
CA LEU A 9 84.81 -43.04 37.90
C LEU A 9 83.35 -43.47 38.17
N PRO A 10 82.84 -43.30 39.39
CA PRO A 10 81.43 -43.55 39.72
C PRO A 10 80.60 -42.35 39.27
N LEU A 11 80.64 -42.04 37.99
CA LEU A 11 79.79 -41.04 37.38
C LEU A 11 78.89 -41.75 36.38
N HIS A 12 77.59 -41.60 36.60
CA HIS A 12 76.57 -42.06 35.68
C HIS A 12 76.65 -41.25 34.38
N VAL A 13 77.52 -41.68 33.46
CA VAL A 13 77.67 -41.09 32.14
C VAL A 13 76.43 -41.43 31.32
N ILE A 14 75.48 -40.49 31.28
CA ILE A 14 74.40 -40.52 30.28
C ILE A 14 75.06 -40.21 28.94
N ARG A 15 75.31 -41.24 28.13
CA ARG A 15 75.64 -41.07 26.71
C ARG A 15 74.42 -40.46 26.03
N HIS A 16 74.47 -39.15 25.76
CA HIS A 16 73.67 -38.58 24.70
C HIS A 16 74.37 -38.92 23.39
N ASP A 17 73.95 -40.01 22.76
CA ASP A 17 74.28 -40.24 21.36
C ASP A 17 73.80 -39.03 20.57
N SER A 18 74.78 -38.32 20.05
CA SER A 18 74.65 -37.26 19.07
C SER A 18 74.14 -37.87 17.77
N ASP A 19 72.83 -37.90 17.58
CA ASP A 19 72.23 -38.07 16.26
C ASP A 19 71.77 -36.69 15.75
N ASN A 20 72.71 -36.03 15.07
CA ASN A 20 72.47 -34.85 14.26
C ASN A 20 71.45 -35.19 13.15
N PRO A 21 70.50 -34.31 12.83
CA PRO A 21 69.24 -34.68 12.21
C PRO A 21 69.42 -34.96 10.72
N LYS A 22 68.90 -36.09 10.24
CA LYS A 22 68.54 -36.22 8.83
C LYS A 22 67.26 -35.41 8.61
N VAL A 23 67.42 -34.16 8.18
CA VAL A 23 66.32 -33.28 7.77
C VAL A 23 65.64 -33.89 6.53
N ALA A 24 64.65 -34.74 6.76
CA ALA A 24 63.67 -35.07 5.75
C ALA A 24 62.84 -33.79 5.51
N ARG A 25 62.94 -33.22 4.30
CA ARG A 25 62.13 -32.09 3.84
C ARG A 25 60.65 -32.40 4.01
N ARG A 26 60.08 -31.98 5.15
CA ARG A 26 58.63 -31.99 5.40
C ARG A 26 58.03 -30.94 4.48
N ARG A 27 57.66 -31.35 3.26
CA ARG A 27 56.93 -30.50 2.30
C ARG A 27 55.77 -29.84 3.04
N PHE A 28 55.75 -28.50 2.99
CA PHE A 28 54.68 -27.60 3.38
C PHE A 28 53.35 -27.96 2.68
N ARG A 29 52.71 -29.07 3.06
CA ARG A 29 51.36 -29.45 2.63
C ARG A 29 50.29 -29.08 3.66
N PHE A 30 50.68 -28.72 4.88
CA PHE A 30 49.73 -28.30 5.93
C PHE A 30 49.23 -26.85 5.74
N HIS A 31 50.01 -25.93 5.18
CA HIS A 31 49.53 -24.55 4.98
C HIS A 31 48.56 -24.39 3.80
N LYS A 32 48.66 -25.24 2.76
CA LYS A 32 47.74 -25.19 1.61
C LYS A 32 46.36 -25.77 1.94
N CYS A 33 46.29 -26.83 2.75
CA CYS A 33 45.01 -27.43 3.11
C CYS A 33 44.19 -26.56 4.06
N TYR A 34 44.81 -25.93 5.08
CA TYR A 34 44.09 -24.97 5.94
C TYR A 34 43.70 -23.68 5.20
N LEU A 35 44.54 -23.21 4.28
CA LEU A 35 44.19 -22.09 3.41
C LEU A 35 43.02 -22.44 2.49
N LEU A 36 42.96 -23.66 1.93
CA LEU A 36 41.80 -24.14 1.17
C LEU A 36 40.52 -24.20 2.01
N VAL A 37 40.61 -24.66 3.27
CA VAL A 37 39.46 -24.72 4.19
C VAL A 37 38.89 -23.34 4.52
N PHE A 38 39.71 -22.28 4.57
CA PHE A 38 39.23 -20.91 4.75
C PHE A 38 38.85 -20.22 3.43
N LEU A 39 39.55 -20.50 2.33
CA LEU A 39 39.34 -19.84 1.05
C LEU A 39 38.07 -20.33 0.35
N ILE A 40 37.75 -21.63 0.43
CA ILE A 40 36.53 -22.21 -0.16
C ILE A 40 35.27 -21.52 0.34
N PRO A 41 34.98 -21.42 1.67
CA PRO A 41 33.77 -20.78 2.15
C PRO A 41 33.74 -19.28 1.82
N VAL A 42 34.88 -18.58 1.83
CA VAL A 42 34.93 -17.16 1.43
C VAL A 42 34.58 -17.00 -0.05
N PHE A 43 35.10 -17.84 -0.94
CA PHE A 43 34.74 -17.82 -2.36
C PHE A 43 33.29 -18.24 -2.61
N MET A 44 32.79 -19.24 -1.88
CA MET A 44 31.39 -19.67 -1.99
C MET A 44 30.43 -18.58 -1.51
N PHE A 45 30.75 -17.92 -0.40
CA PHE A 45 29.95 -16.83 0.15
C PHE A 45 30.01 -15.58 -0.74
N SER A 46 31.20 -15.19 -1.19
CA SER A 46 31.37 -14.07 -2.12
C SER A 46 30.67 -14.33 -3.45
N GLY A 47 30.81 -15.54 -4.02
CA GLY A 47 30.11 -15.94 -5.24
C GLY A 47 28.59 -16.02 -5.06
N GLY A 48 28.09 -16.47 -3.91
CA GLY A 48 26.66 -16.51 -3.59
C GLY A 48 26.07 -15.11 -3.45
N VAL A 49 26.75 -14.20 -2.73
CA VAL A 49 26.32 -12.80 -2.59
C VAL A 49 26.38 -12.09 -3.94
N ILE A 50 27.48 -12.24 -4.69
CA ILE A 50 27.61 -11.65 -6.03
C ILE A 50 26.53 -12.21 -6.98
N GLY A 51 26.24 -13.51 -6.94
CA GLY A 51 25.18 -14.12 -7.75
C GLY A 51 23.76 -13.65 -7.38
N MET A 52 23.54 -13.20 -6.14
CA MET A 52 22.27 -12.62 -5.70
C MET A 52 22.06 -11.20 -6.24
N TYR A 53 23.14 -10.42 -6.39
CA TYR A 53 23.07 -9.05 -6.92
C TYR A 53 23.25 -8.99 -8.44
N TYR A 54 24.06 -9.89 -9.00
CA TYR A 54 24.38 -9.96 -10.42
C TYR A 54 23.99 -11.33 -10.94
N GLN A 55 22.82 -11.38 -11.58
CA GLN A 55 22.34 -12.58 -12.23
C GLN A 55 23.37 -13.07 -13.26
N PRO A 56 23.99 -14.25 -13.08
CA PRO A 56 25.08 -14.70 -13.93
C PRO A 56 24.60 -14.85 -15.39
N THR A 57 25.47 -14.48 -16.34
CA THR A 57 25.14 -14.39 -17.77
C THR A 57 24.59 -15.69 -18.37
N ALA A 58 24.97 -16.85 -17.82
CA ALA A 58 24.42 -18.14 -18.20
C ALA A 58 22.91 -18.27 -17.87
N LEU A 59 22.49 -17.79 -16.69
CA LEU A 59 21.07 -17.75 -16.31
C LEU A 59 20.31 -16.75 -17.18
N GLN A 60 20.87 -15.54 -17.41
CA GLN A 60 20.23 -14.55 -18.30
C GLN A 60 19.97 -15.11 -19.70
N LYS A 61 20.94 -15.84 -20.27
CA LYS A 61 20.79 -16.50 -21.57
C LYS A 61 19.79 -17.66 -21.53
N PHE A 62 19.75 -18.43 -20.45
CA PHE A 62 18.74 -19.49 -20.26
C PHE A 62 17.32 -18.91 -20.19
N TYR A 63 17.12 -17.84 -19.42
CA TYR A 63 15.85 -17.12 -19.33
C TYR A 63 15.44 -16.50 -20.68
N ALA A 64 16.37 -15.92 -21.42
CA ALA A 64 16.11 -15.41 -22.77
C ALA A 64 15.72 -16.51 -23.77
N LEU A 65 16.33 -17.71 -23.65
CA LEU A 65 16.04 -18.83 -24.53
C LEU A 65 14.74 -19.55 -24.18
N THR A 66 14.38 -19.56 -22.89
CA THR A 66 13.16 -20.23 -22.38
C THR A 66 11.95 -19.30 -22.28
N GLY A 67 12.14 -17.99 -22.51
CA GLY A 67 11.08 -16.98 -22.38
C GLY A 67 10.61 -16.75 -20.94
N LEU A 68 11.31 -17.31 -19.95
CA LEU A 68 10.98 -17.19 -18.53
C LEU A 68 11.54 -15.86 -18.02
N GLN A 69 10.70 -14.98 -17.47
CA GLN A 69 11.15 -13.72 -16.87
C GLN A 69 11.79 -13.99 -15.49
N PRO A 70 12.98 -13.43 -15.19
CA PRO A 70 13.61 -13.55 -13.88
C PRO A 70 12.79 -12.80 -12.83
N GLY A 71 12.04 -13.54 -12.03
CA GLY A 71 11.16 -13.00 -11.01
C GLY A 71 10.19 -14.10 -10.60
N GLY A 72 9.83 -14.17 -9.31
CA GLY A 72 8.92 -15.20 -8.79
C GLY A 72 7.49 -15.09 -9.34
N GLY A 73 7.27 -15.46 -10.61
CA GLY A 73 5.96 -15.70 -11.20
C GLY A 73 5.06 -14.49 -11.48
N ALA A 74 5.53 -13.26 -11.27
CA ALA A 74 4.75 -12.06 -11.58
C ALA A 74 5.30 -11.32 -12.80
N ALA A 75 4.47 -11.14 -13.83
CA ALA A 75 4.79 -10.41 -15.06
C ALA A 75 5.01 -8.90 -14.85
N LYS A 76 5.00 -8.41 -13.60
CA LYS A 76 5.15 -7.00 -13.24
C LYS A 76 6.29 -6.85 -12.23
N PRO A 77 7.21 -5.88 -12.41
CA PRO A 77 8.25 -5.58 -11.42
C PRO A 77 7.62 -5.29 -10.06
N ILE A 78 8.13 -5.94 -9.01
CA ILE A 78 7.78 -5.58 -7.64
C ILE A 78 8.32 -4.16 -7.43
N ALA A 79 7.40 -3.19 -7.36
CA ALA A 79 7.63 -1.76 -7.12
C ALA A 79 7.79 -0.82 -8.33
N LEU A 80 7.15 -1.09 -9.48
CA LEU A 80 6.81 0.02 -10.39
C LEU A 80 5.34 0.43 -10.19
N PRO A 81 5.05 1.73 -9.92
CA PRO A 81 3.68 2.25 -10.06
C PRO A 81 3.14 1.86 -11.44
N PRO A 82 1.85 1.52 -11.57
CA PRO A 82 1.27 1.25 -12.89
C PRO A 82 1.58 2.44 -13.79
N ASP A 83 2.13 2.18 -14.98
CA ASP A 83 2.44 3.22 -15.96
C ASP A 83 1.17 4.04 -16.20
N MET A 84 1.12 5.23 -15.61
CA MET A 84 0.08 6.20 -15.89
C MET A 84 0.44 6.77 -17.26
N GLU A 85 -0.19 6.21 -18.30
CA GLU A 85 -0.13 6.79 -19.63
C GLU A 85 -0.74 8.20 -19.57
N MET A 86 0.14 9.20 -19.48
CA MET A 86 -0.24 10.60 -19.55
C MET A 86 -0.86 10.86 -20.94
N PRO A 87 -2.07 11.44 -21.03
CA PRO A 87 -2.64 11.83 -22.30
C PRO A 87 -1.64 12.70 -23.09
N LYS A 88 -1.37 12.34 -24.35
CA LYS A 88 -0.36 13.01 -25.19
C LYS A 88 -0.57 14.52 -25.30
N GLU A 89 -1.81 14.97 -25.18
CA GLU A 89 -2.19 16.39 -25.19
C GLU A 89 -1.70 17.15 -23.96
N MET A 90 -1.70 16.51 -22.77
CA MET A 90 -1.15 17.10 -21.55
C MET A 90 0.37 17.21 -21.63
N ALA A 91 1.05 16.19 -22.16
CA ALA A 91 2.50 16.18 -22.31
C ALA A 91 3.02 17.26 -23.28
N ALA A 92 2.22 17.63 -24.30
CA ALA A 92 2.59 18.67 -25.27
C ALA A 92 2.54 20.10 -24.69
N THR A 93 1.80 20.32 -23.60
CA THR A 93 1.60 21.65 -23.00
C THR A 93 2.36 21.83 -21.68
N MET A 94 2.95 20.76 -21.15
CA MET A 94 3.61 20.77 -19.84
C MET A 94 4.97 21.47 -19.89
N GLN A 95 5.13 22.52 -19.09
CA GLN A 95 6.39 23.23 -18.89
C GLN A 95 7.13 22.71 -17.65
N VAL A 96 8.44 22.90 -17.59
CA VAL A 96 9.29 22.46 -16.46
C VAL A 96 8.88 23.11 -15.13
N SER A 97 8.22 24.26 -15.17
CA SER A 97 7.68 24.98 -14.01
C SER A 97 6.33 24.46 -13.52
N ASP A 98 5.67 23.57 -14.27
CA ASP A 98 4.31 23.14 -13.94
C ASP A 98 4.32 22.14 -12.78
N VAL A 99 3.52 22.45 -11.76
CA VAL A 99 3.36 21.60 -10.58
C VAL A 99 2.07 20.79 -10.72
N VAL A 100 2.18 19.47 -10.72
CA VAL A 100 1.03 18.56 -10.76
C VAL A 100 0.68 18.12 -9.35
N GLY A 101 -0.58 18.35 -8.96
CA GLY A 101 -1.14 17.90 -7.69
C GLY A 101 -2.37 17.03 -7.93
N LEU A 102 -2.59 16.05 -7.06
CA LEU A 102 -3.86 15.32 -7.02
C LEU A 102 -4.91 16.18 -6.31
N ALA A 103 -6.11 16.25 -6.88
CA ALA A 103 -7.22 17.00 -6.32
C ALA A 103 -8.55 16.29 -6.56
N ARG A 104 -9.59 16.70 -5.83
CA ARG A 104 -10.98 16.27 -6.02
C ARG A 104 -11.85 17.49 -6.32
N LEU A 105 -12.74 17.34 -7.29
CA LEU A 105 -13.78 18.35 -7.57
C LEU A 105 -14.83 18.31 -6.46
N MET A 106 -15.11 19.49 -5.91
CA MET A 106 -16.20 19.69 -4.95
C MET A 106 -17.26 20.60 -5.57
N PRO A 107 -18.55 20.36 -5.32
CA PRO A 107 -19.60 21.26 -5.76
C PRO A 107 -19.37 22.65 -5.17
N ARG A 108 -19.70 23.68 -5.95
CA ARG A 108 -19.60 25.07 -5.49
C ARG A 108 -20.76 25.34 -4.52
N GLY A 109 -20.48 25.22 -3.23
CA GLY A 109 -21.48 25.33 -2.17
C GLY A 109 -21.63 24.02 -1.41
N ASP A 110 -22.86 23.68 -1.06
CA ASP A 110 -23.18 22.50 -0.27
C ASP A 110 -24.20 21.60 -0.97
N VAL A 111 -24.25 20.33 -0.58
CA VAL A 111 -25.23 19.35 -1.06
C VAL A 111 -26.45 19.42 -0.14
N SER A 112 -27.56 19.98 -0.66
CA SER A 112 -28.81 20.04 0.09
C SER A 112 -29.61 18.75 -0.10
N ILE A 113 -29.78 17.99 0.98
CA ILE A 113 -30.65 16.81 1.00
C ILE A 113 -32.08 17.28 1.24
N VAL A 114 -32.98 16.99 0.30
CA VAL A 114 -34.39 17.34 0.41
C VAL A 114 -35.09 16.30 1.30
N ALA A 115 -35.81 16.79 2.31
CA ALA A 115 -36.64 15.98 3.21
C ALA A 115 -38.11 16.41 3.13
N PRO A 116 -39.05 15.53 3.50
CA PRO A 116 -40.46 15.91 3.62
C PRO A 116 -40.64 17.11 4.58
N PRO A 117 -41.60 18.02 4.29
CA PRO A 117 -41.87 19.16 5.14
C PRO A 117 -42.42 18.74 6.52
N PHE A 118 -42.33 19.65 7.49
CA PHE A 118 -42.89 19.42 8.82
C PHE A 118 -44.40 19.11 8.73
N GLY A 119 -44.84 18.11 9.49
CA GLY A 119 -46.23 17.61 9.43
C GLY A 119 -46.47 16.56 8.35
N ALA A 120 -45.47 16.19 7.55
CA ALA A 120 -45.60 15.10 6.59
C ALA A 120 -45.69 13.70 7.24
N GLY A 121 -45.24 13.52 8.49
CA GLY A 121 -45.36 12.24 9.20
C GLY A 121 -44.72 11.09 8.42
N ASP A 122 -45.47 10.00 8.23
CA ASP A 122 -45.09 8.82 7.42
C ASP A 122 -45.63 8.88 5.98
N ALA A 123 -45.91 10.10 5.47
CA ALA A 123 -46.44 10.29 4.12
C ALA A 123 -45.44 9.85 3.05
N ARG A 124 -45.98 9.16 2.04
CA ARG A 124 -45.19 8.61 0.94
C ARG A 124 -45.18 9.57 -0.24
N ILE A 125 -44.16 9.43 -1.08
CA ILE A 125 -44.09 10.15 -2.35
C ILE A 125 -45.18 9.58 -3.26
N ALA A 126 -46.16 10.42 -3.61
CA ALA A 126 -47.20 10.08 -4.59
C ALA A 126 -46.73 10.38 -6.02
N GLU A 127 -46.00 11.49 -6.21
CA GLU A 127 -45.54 11.94 -7.52
C GLU A 127 -44.20 12.69 -7.39
N VAL A 128 -43.28 12.47 -8.33
CA VAL A 128 -42.03 13.25 -8.46
C VAL A 128 -42.18 14.15 -9.69
N LEU A 129 -41.95 15.45 -9.52
CA LEU A 129 -42.24 16.48 -10.52
C LEU A 129 -40.98 16.96 -11.28
N VAL A 130 -39.82 16.37 -10.98
CA VAL A 130 -38.53 16.76 -11.54
C VAL A 130 -37.76 15.54 -12.03
N SER A 131 -36.87 15.75 -12.99
CA SER A 131 -35.99 14.71 -13.54
C SER A 131 -34.54 14.88 -13.06
N ILE A 132 -33.77 13.80 -13.17
CA ILE A 132 -32.34 13.84 -12.86
C ILE A 132 -31.64 14.76 -13.86
N GLY A 133 -30.88 15.72 -13.34
CA GLY A 133 -30.14 16.71 -14.15
C GLY A 133 -30.89 18.03 -14.36
N ASP A 134 -32.15 18.11 -13.95
CA ASP A 134 -32.91 19.36 -14.01
C ASP A 134 -32.32 20.42 -13.08
N ARG A 135 -32.37 21.68 -13.53
CA ARG A 135 -32.07 22.83 -12.66
C ARG A 135 -33.34 23.27 -11.97
N VAL A 136 -33.27 23.33 -10.64
CA VAL A 136 -34.39 23.77 -9.78
C VAL A 136 -34.01 25.05 -9.03
N GLU A 137 -34.99 25.93 -8.88
CA GLU A 137 -34.84 27.15 -8.08
C GLU A 137 -35.35 26.93 -6.64
N LYS A 138 -34.95 27.82 -5.73
CA LYS A 138 -35.38 27.75 -4.33
C LYS A 138 -36.90 27.89 -4.25
N GLY A 139 -37.55 26.94 -3.57
CA GLY A 139 -39.01 26.93 -3.39
C GLY A 139 -39.78 26.21 -4.49
N ALA A 140 -39.11 25.72 -5.54
CA ALA A 140 -39.74 24.87 -6.54
C ALA A 140 -40.27 23.58 -5.91
N VAL A 141 -41.45 23.15 -6.37
CA VAL A 141 -42.08 21.91 -5.90
C VAL A 141 -41.44 20.72 -6.62
N VAL A 142 -40.69 19.90 -5.89
CA VAL A 142 -39.96 18.76 -6.45
C VAL A 142 -40.74 17.44 -6.41
N ALA A 143 -41.65 17.30 -5.45
CA ALA A 143 -42.44 16.10 -5.25
C ALA A 143 -43.77 16.43 -4.57
N ARG A 144 -44.76 15.56 -4.75
CA ARG A 144 -46.07 15.60 -4.10
C ARG A 144 -46.24 14.37 -3.22
N LEU A 145 -46.73 14.58 -2.01
CA LEU A 145 -46.99 13.52 -1.04
C LEU A 145 -48.47 13.09 -1.10
N ASP A 146 -48.74 11.86 -0.69
CA ASP A 146 -50.09 11.25 -0.70
C ASP A 146 -51.06 11.87 0.33
N ASN A 147 -50.54 12.41 1.43
CA ASN A 147 -51.32 13.07 2.47
C ASN A 147 -51.89 14.45 2.09
N ARG A 148 -51.60 14.96 0.88
CA ARG A 148 -52.03 16.29 0.43
C ARG A 148 -53.54 16.51 0.60
N GLY A 149 -54.36 15.56 0.14
CA GLY A 149 -55.82 15.71 0.21
C GLY A 149 -56.35 15.72 1.64
N GLN A 150 -55.73 14.96 2.54
CA GLN A 150 -56.08 14.97 3.96
C GLN A 150 -55.75 16.33 4.60
N LEU A 151 -54.58 16.89 4.29
CA LEU A 151 -54.16 18.20 4.78
C LEU A 151 -55.04 19.33 4.22
N GLU A 152 -55.38 19.28 2.94
CA GLU A 152 -56.32 20.24 2.33
C GLU A 152 -57.70 20.19 2.99
N GLY A 153 -58.21 18.98 3.28
CA GLY A 153 -59.47 18.81 4.02
C GLY A 153 -59.41 19.36 5.45
N ALA A 154 -58.30 19.16 6.16
CA ALA A 154 -58.11 19.69 7.51
C ALA A 154 -58.04 21.23 7.53
N VAL A 155 -57.40 21.84 6.53
CA VAL A 155 -57.37 23.30 6.35
C VAL A 155 -58.78 23.85 6.12
N LEU A 156 -59.54 23.25 5.20
CA LEU A 156 -60.94 23.64 4.92
C LEU A 156 -61.83 23.57 6.17
N GLN A 157 -61.69 22.50 6.97
CA GLN A 157 -62.45 22.36 8.21
C GLN A 157 -62.04 23.42 9.24
N ALA A 158 -60.74 23.74 9.35
CA ALA A 158 -60.25 24.76 10.26
C ALA A 158 -60.78 26.16 9.87
N GLU A 159 -60.75 26.50 8.58
CA GLU A 159 -61.28 27.76 8.06
C GLU A 159 -62.78 27.91 8.33
N ALA A 160 -63.57 26.85 8.10
CA ALA A 160 -65.00 26.86 8.41
C ALA A 160 -65.27 27.08 9.90
N ASN A 161 -64.47 26.44 10.78
CA ASN A 161 -64.58 26.64 12.22
C ASN A 161 -64.22 28.07 12.65
N VAL A 162 -63.22 28.69 12.01
CA VAL A 162 -62.87 30.09 12.24
C VAL A 162 -64.03 31.00 11.85
N ALA A 163 -64.61 30.81 10.66
CA ALA A 163 -65.73 31.61 10.18
C ALA A 163 -66.96 31.53 11.11
N VAL A 164 -67.31 30.33 11.61
CA VAL A 164 -68.41 30.16 12.57
C VAL A 164 -68.13 30.89 13.89
N ARG A 165 -66.89 30.84 14.38
CA ARG A 165 -66.50 31.53 15.62
C ARG A 165 -66.49 33.04 15.46
N GLU A 166 -66.05 33.55 14.32
CA GLU A 166 -66.10 34.98 14.01
C GLU A 166 -67.54 35.48 13.95
N ALA A 167 -68.44 34.73 13.31
CA ALA A 167 -69.86 35.07 13.29
C ALA A 167 -70.48 35.10 14.70
N ALA A 168 -70.16 34.11 15.54
CA ALA A 168 -70.62 34.08 16.92
C ALA A 168 -70.06 35.25 17.76
N LEU A 169 -68.81 35.65 17.50
CA LEU A 169 -68.19 36.80 18.15
C LEU A 169 -68.93 38.09 17.80
N VAL A 170 -69.17 38.34 16.51
CA VAL A 170 -69.93 39.52 16.03
C VAL A 170 -71.33 39.54 16.63
N GLN A 171 -72.03 38.40 16.63
CA GLN A 171 -73.36 38.31 17.23
C GLN A 171 -73.36 38.69 18.71
N THR A 172 -72.34 38.23 19.46
CA THR A 172 -72.23 38.54 20.90
C THR A 172 -71.93 40.03 21.11
N THR A 173 -71.04 40.62 20.31
CA THR A 173 -70.68 42.05 20.45
C THR A 173 -71.80 43.01 20.07
N GLU A 174 -72.67 42.65 19.12
CA GLU A 174 -73.83 43.48 18.72
C GLU A 174 -75.02 43.34 19.69
N SER A 175 -75.05 42.28 20.50
CA SER A 175 -76.13 42.00 21.46
C SER A 175 -75.94 42.62 22.85
N VAL A 176 -74.79 43.25 23.10
CA VAL A 176 -74.44 43.95 24.35
C VAL A 176 -74.52 45.45 24.13
#